data_AF-A0A8H7LHF3-F1
#
_entry.id   AF-A0A8H7LHF3-F1
#
_cell.length_a   1.000
_cell.length_b   1.000
_cell.length_c   1.000
_cell.angle_alpha   90.00
_cell.angle_beta   90.00
_cell.angle_gamma   90.00
#
_symmetry.space_group_name_H-M   'P 1'
#
loop_
_entity.id
_entity.type
_entity.pdbx_description
1 polymer ?
#
loop_
_entity_poly.entity_id
_entity_poly.type
_entity_poly.pdbx_seq_one_letter_code
_entity_poly.pdbx_strand_id
1 'polypeptide(L)'
;MLVDAPENYDDCYKSFTRAGSRVLALAYKYLDSGVKVSKIERDDVESNLSFAGFIVFQCPLKNDAVDTIAMLNESSHRCVMITGDNPLTACHVAKEVCITTKEVLILDFPEDHHGASEEQNLTWRNVEETKIIPFKSSDSIDFDFFKDYDLCITGYALGHLSEHPQIMDLLKHTWVYARVSPSQKEFILTSLKNAGYSTLMCGDGTNDVGALKQAHIGVALLNGTEEGMKKIAENRKIETMKTVYYKQAQLMANWLRPPPPVPALIAHLYPPGPYNPHYLTTLEKRGVAITPEIRQSVEVANKNGQFPIEFIKDEKGKPVSASDFADGIMNSFNNADDEDEVPSLKLGDASVAAPFTSKLSNVSAVTNIIRQGRCALVSTIQMYKILALNCLISAYSLSVLYLAGIKFGDGQSTVSGILLSVCFFSISRGKPLTKLSKERPLSGIFNIYIMGSILGQFAVHIITLIYITREIYILEPREAQVDLEKTFSPSLLNTGMFLLQLAQQVSTFAVNYIGLPFKEGIRDNKGMYYGLLGVAGLALIGSTEFMPEINEAMQFVPMTTDFKVKLTGCILLDLGATWAIEIVLKHFFHELRCRGHC
;
A
#
# COMPACT_ATOMS: atom_id res chain seq x y z
N MET A 1 45.87 3.57 -23.18
CA MET A 1 44.67 3.41 -24.04
C MET A 1 44.54 4.59 -25.00
N LEU A 2 44.55 5.84 -24.51
CA LEU A 2 44.61 7.05 -25.33
C LEU A 2 46.06 7.49 -25.61
N VAL A 3 46.31 8.11 -26.77
CA VAL A 3 47.62 8.68 -27.16
C VAL A 3 47.71 10.17 -26.84
N ASP A 4 46.59 10.89 -26.93
CA ASP A 4 46.50 12.35 -26.95
C ASP A 4 45.39 12.87 -26.01
N ALA A 5 45.39 12.42 -24.76
CA ALA A 5 44.47 12.97 -23.77
C ALA A 5 44.72 14.48 -23.58
N PRO A 6 43.71 15.36 -23.77
CA PRO A 6 43.85 16.79 -23.52
C PRO A 6 44.24 17.07 -22.07
N GLU A 7 45.00 18.14 -21.80
CA GLU A 7 45.42 18.52 -20.44
C GLU A 7 44.22 18.68 -19.49
N ASN A 8 43.10 19.19 -19.99
CA ASN A 8 41.87 19.42 -19.20
C ASN A 8 40.89 18.23 -19.24
N TYR A 9 41.30 17.04 -19.71
CA TYR A 9 40.42 15.89 -19.82
C TYR A 9 39.78 15.53 -18.48
N ASP A 10 40.61 15.43 -17.43
CA ASP A 10 40.16 15.02 -16.11
C ASP A 10 39.26 16.07 -15.44
N ASP A 11 39.68 17.33 -15.47
CA ASP A 11 38.90 18.44 -14.92
C ASP A 11 37.53 18.58 -15.61
N CYS A 12 37.50 18.42 -16.94
CA CYS A 12 36.27 18.53 -17.73
C CYS A 12 35.28 17.41 -17.39
N TYR A 13 35.69 16.14 -17.40
CA TYR A 13 34.75 15.06 -17.07
C TYR A 13 34.31 15.15 -15.61
N LYS A 14 35.22 15.49 -14.68
CA LYS A 14 34.89 15.64 -13.26
C LYS A 14 33.87 16.76 -13.06
N SER A 15 34.01 17.89 -13.75
CA SER A 15 33.06 19.01 -13.67
C SER A 15 31.63 18.60 -14.05
N PHE A 16 31.46 17.90 -15.19
CA PHE A 16 30.14 17.43 -15.63
C PHE A 16 29.58 16.33 -14.72
N THR A 17 30.43 15.42 -14.24
CA THR A 17 29.99 14.33 -13.36
C THR A 17 29.58 14.85 -11.97
N ARG A 18 30.30 15.86 -11.44
CA ARG A 18 29.94 16.58 -10.20
C ARG A 18 28.63 17.35 -10.32
N ALA A 19 28.28 17.77 -11.54
CA ALA A 19 26.98 18.35 -11.88
C ALA A 19 25.89 17.30 -12.16
N GLY A 20 26.11 16.02 -11.80
CA GLY A 20 25.10 14.97 -11.94
C GLY A 20 24.92 14.42 -13.35
N SER A 21 25.77 14.80 -14.30
CA SER A 21 25.67 14.31 -15.67
C SER A 21 26.43 12.99 -15.86
N ARG A 22 25.88 12.12 -16.72
CA ARG A 22 26.56 10.92 -17.18
C ARG A 22 27.42 11.26 -18.40
N VAL A 23 28.72 11.13 -18.25
CA VAL A 23 29.71 11.45 -19.29
C VAL A 23 30.19 10.17 -19.97
N LEU A 24 30.16 10.12 -21.30
CA LEU A 24 30.81 9.09 -22.11
C LEU A 24 31.97 9.72 -22.89
N ALA A 25 33.16 9.17 -22.72
CA ALA A 25 34.33 9.53 -23.51
C ALA A 25 34.30 8.75 -24.83
N LEU A 26 34.47 9.46 -25.95
CA LEU A 26 34.62 8.87 -27.26
C LEU A 26 36.06 9.01 -27.73
N ALA A 27 36.57 7.94 -28.34
CA ALA A 27 37.88 7.91 -28.94
C ALA A 27 37.81 7.10 -30.24
N TYR A 28 38.68 7.40 -31.20
CA TYR A 28 38.74 6.72 -32.49
C TYR A 28 40.19 6.36 -32.85
N LYS A 29 40.34 5.39 -33.75
CA LYS A 29 41.63 5.02 -34.35
C LYS A 29 41.41 4.77 -35.83
N TYR A 30 42.26 5.36 -36.67
CA TYR A 30 42.26 5.07 -38.09
C TYR A 30 42.97 3.74 -38.34
N LEU A 31 42.33 2.84 -39.10
CA LEU A 31 42.90 1.57 -39.54
C LEU A 31 43.22 1.65 -41.03
N ASP A 32 44.33 1.05 -41.44
CA ASP A 32 44.70 1.00 -42.87
C ASP A 32 43.70 0.16 -43.68
N SER A 33 43.42 0.59 -44.92
CA SER A 33 42.43 -0.01 -45.81
C SER A 33 42.68 -1.50 -46.14
N GLY A 34 43.90 -2.00 -45.93
CA GLY A 34 44.28 -3.39 -46.17
C GLY A 34 44.00 -4.35 -45.01
N VAL A 35 43.59 -3.84 -43.85
CA VAL A 35 43.43 -4.64 -42.63
C VAL A 35 42.05 -5.33 -42.61
N LYS A 36 42.05 -6.66 -42.45
CA LYS A 36 40.82 -7.44 -42.31
C LYS A 36 40.30 -7.33 -40.87
N VAL A 37 39.29 -6.49 -40.66
CA VAL A 37 38.64 -6.22 -39.37
C VAL A 37 38.17 -7.50 -38.64
N SER A 38 37.78 -8.54 -39.39
CA SER A 38 37.32 -9.82 -38.81
C SER A 38 38.43 -10.70 -38.19
N LYS A 39 39.70 -10.32 -38.31
CA LYS A 39 40.85 -11.09 -37.81
C LYS A 39 41.72 -10.35 -36.80
N ILE A 40 41.34 -9.13 -36.41
CA ILE A 40 42.11 -8.33 -35.44
C ILE A 40 41.65 -8.71 -34.03
N GLU A 41 42.59 -8.82 -33.10
CA GLU A 41 42.28 -8.99 -31.68
C GLU A 41 41.77 -7.68 -31.08
N ARG A 42 40.88 -7.78 -30.08
CA ARG A 42 40.22 -6.60 -29.49
C ARG A 42 41.22 -5.59 -28.91
N ASP A 43 42.27 -6.09 -28.26
CA ASP A 43 43.28 -5.29 -27.58
C ASP A 43 44.11 -4.43 -28.56
N ASP A 44 44.31 -4.93 -29.79
CA ASP A 44 45.00 -4.18 -30.86
C ASP A 44 44.16 -3.01 -31.39
N VAL A 45 42.82 -3.14 -31.36
CA VAL A 45 41.90 -2.08 -31.77
C VAL A 45 41.73 -1.05 -30.65
N GLU A 46 41.69 -1.51 -29.40
CA GLU A 46 41.49 -0.68 -28.19
C GLU A 46 42.79 -0.04 -27.66
N SER A 47 43.88 -0.07 -28.44
CA SER A 47 45.16 0.57 -28.14
C SER A 47 45.44 1.77 -29.04
N ASN A 48 46.16 2.77 -28.52
CA ASN A 48 46.57 3.97 -29.25
C ASN A 48 45.42 4.72 -29.93
N LEU A 49 44.36 5.00 -29.18
CA LEU A 49 43.20 5.75 -29.63
C LEU A 49 43.43 7.27 -29.53
N SER A 50 42.88 8.03 -30.48
CA SER A 50 42.78 9.50 -30.42
C SER A 50 41.48 9.93 -29.76
N PHE A 51 41.55 10.87 -28.81
CA PHE A 51 40.37 11.39 -28.13
C PHE A 51 39.50 12.21 -29.09
N ALA A 52 38.20 11.90 -29.14
CA ALA A 52 37.24 12.56 -30.02
C ALA A 52 36.45 13.65 -29.29
N GLY A 53 36.08 13.40 -28.03
CA GLY A 53 35.24 14.30 -27.23
C GLY A 53 34.37 13.56 -26.21
N PHE A 54 33.59 14.34 -25.45
CA PHE A 54 32.62 13.82 -24.49
C PHE A 54 31.18 13.92 -25.02
N ILE A 55 30.37 12.90 -24.75
CA ILE A 55 28.91 13.01 -24.80
C ILE A 55 28.39 13.07 -23.37
N VAL A 56 27.64 14.12 -23.07
CA VAL A 56 27.08 14.38 -21.75
C VAL A 56 25.57 14.14 -21.79
N PHE A 57 25.11 13.21 -20.96
CA PHE A 57 23.69 12.93 -20.76
C PHE A 57 23.25 13.45 -19.39
N GLN A 58 22.15 14.18 -19.37
CA GLN A 58 21.50 14.56 -18.13
C GLN A 58 20.26 13.68 -17.93
N CYS A 59 20.21 12.97 -16.80
CA CYS A 59 19.04 12.19 -16.41
C CYS A 59 18.20 13.05 -15.46
N PRO A 60 17.07 13.63 -15.92
CA PRO A 60 16.25 14.46 -15.05
C PRO A 60 15.64 13.63 -13.92
N LEU A 61 15.49 14.27 -12.76
CA LEU A 61 14.75 13.67 -11.65
C LEU A 61 13.26 13.54 -11.99
N LYS A 62 12.62 12.53 -11.39
CA LYS A 62 11.16 12.44 -11.43
C LYS A 62 10.57 13.57 -10.58
N ASN A 63 9.53 14.21 -11.10
CA ASN A 63 8.87 15.36 -10.46
C ASN A 63 8.38 15.07 -9.03
N ASP A 64 8.05 13.82 -8.71
CA ASP A 64 7.55 13.41 -7.39
C ASP A 64 8.63 12.85 -6.45
N ALA A 65 9.88 12.73 -6.90
CA ALA A 65 10.96 12.11 -6.11
C ALA A 65 11.34 12.95 -4.88
N VAL A 66 11.56 14.27 -5.08
CA VAL A 66 11.99 15.19 -4.00
C VAL A 66 10.95 15.24 -2.88
N ASP A 67 9.67 15.45 -3.24
CA ASP A 67 8.57 15.50 -2.27
C ASP A 67 8.38 14.16 -1.54
N THR A 68 8.56 13.04 -2.25
CA THR A 68 8.43 11.70 -1.67
C THR A 68 9.52 11.44 -0.63
N ILE A 69 10.78 11.74 -0.95
CA ILE A 69 11.91 11.58 -0.02
C ILE A 69 11.77 12.53 1.16
N ALA A 70 11.38 13.79 0.93
CA ALA A 70 11.12 14.76 2.00
C ALA A 70 10.05 14.24 2.98
N MET A 71 8.95 13.67 2.47
CA MET A 71 7.89 13.09 3.31
C MET A 71 8.39 11.87 4.11
N LEU A 72 9.28 11.05 3.56
CA LEU A 72 9.86 9.91 4.26
C LEU A 72 10.81 10.37 5.38
N ASN A 73 11.67 11.35 5.10
CA ASN A 73 12.58 11.97 6.07
C ASN A 73 11.80 12.63 7.22
N GLU A 74 10.71 13.35 6.93
CA GLU A 74 9.81 13.93 7.94
C GLU A 74 9.11 12.88 8.81
N SER A 75 8.99 11.64 8.32
CA SER A 75 8.24 10.53 8.92
C SER A 75 9.11 9.56 9.73
N SER A 76 10.33 9.97 10.10
CA SER A 76 11.32 9.13 10.83
C SER A 76 11.78 7.87 10.06
N HIS A 77 11.74 7.90 8.73
CA HIS A 77 12.36 6.87 7.91
C HIS A 77 13.78 7.28 7.52
N ARG A 78 14.64 6.29 7.38
CA ARG A 78 15.98 6.46 6.82
C ARG A 78 15.95 6.06 5.34
N CYS A 79 16.19 7.02 4.47
CA CYS A 79 16.35 6.80 3.03
C CYS A 79 17.82 6.57 2.70
N VAL A 80 18.12 5.53 1.93
CA VAL A 80 19.46 5.15 1.51
C VAL A 80 19.43 4.92 -0.01
N MET A 81 20.44 5.40 -0.72
CA MET A 81 20.60 5.18 -2.16
C MET A 81 21.53 4.01 -2.42
N ILE A 82 21.14 3.08 -3.30
CA ILE A 82 21.96 1.95 -3.73
C ILE A 82 21.95 1.91 -5.26
N THR A 83 23.05 2.31 -5.91
CA THR A 83 23.13 2.47 -7.37
C THR A 83 24.38 1.82 -7.99
N GLY A 84 24.26 1.45 -9.26
CA GLY A 84 25.38 1.01 -10.09
C GLY A 84 26.14 2.16 -10.76
N ASP A 85 25.68 3.40 -10.63
CA ASP A 85 26.30 4.58 -11.24
C ASP A 85 27.58 5.03 -10.54
N ASN A 86 28.29 5.98 -11.16
CA ASN A 86 29.49 6.61 -10.61
C ASN A 86 29.19 7.30 -9.26
N PRO A 87 30.07 7.17 -8.24
CA PRO A 87 29.90 7.83 -6.95
C PRO A 87 29.63 9.34 -7.02
N LEU A 88 30.26 10.08 -7.94
CA LEU A 88 30.06 11.53 -8.05
C LEU A 88 28.62 11.87 -8.49
N THR A 89 28.10 11.16 -9.50
CA THR A 89 26.71 11.32 -9.95
C THR A 89 25.72 10.90 -8.86
N ALA A 90 25.99 9.79 -8.17
CA ALA A 90 25.16 9.30 -7.08
C ALA A 90 25.07 10.31 -5.93
N CYS A 91 26.21 10.88 -5.52
CA CYS A 91 26.26 11.89 -4.47
C CYS A 91 25.53 13.18 -4.87
N HIS A 92 25.65 13.61 -6.14
CA HIS A 92 24.93 14.76 -6.66
C HIS A 92 23.40 14.56 -6.57
N VAL A 93 22.90 13.44 -7.11
CA VAL A 93 21.47 13.12 -7.08
C VAL A 93 20.98 12.96 -5.64
N ALA A 94 21.74 12.27 -4.79
CA ALA A 94 21.41 12.07 -3.38
C ALA A 94 21.32 13.40 -2.60
N LYS A 95 22.12 14.40 -2.97
CA LYS A 95 22.04 15.75 -2.39
C LYS A 95 20.80 16.50 -2.89
N GLU A 96 20.49 16.41 -4.18
CA GLU A 96 19.32 17.06 -4.79
C GLU A 96 17.99 16.53 -4.23
N VAL A 97 17.87 15.21 -4.04
CA VAL A 97 16.69 14.60 -3.40
C VAL A 97 16.71 14.65 -1.86
N CYS A 98 17.71 15.30 -1.26
CA CYS A 98 17.87 15.44 0.20
C CYS A 98 17.99 14.10 0.96
N ILE A 99 18.66 13.08 0.38
CA ILE A 99 19.13 11.89 1.11
C ILE A 99 20.35 12.23 1.95
N THR A 100 21.27 13.03 1.40
CA THR A 100 22.43 13.56 2.10
C THR A 100 22.26 15.06 2.34
N THR A 101 22.72 15.54 3.47
CA THR A 101 22.61 16.95 3.86
C THR A 101 23.96 17.56 4.21
N LYS A 102 24.92 16.73 4.65
CA LYS A 102 26.28 17.12 5.00
C LYS A 102 27.21 16.97 3.80
N GLU A 103 28.46 17.37 3.99
CA GLU A 103 29.51 17.05 3.03
C GLU A 103 29.70 15.53 2.95
N VAL A 104 29.83 15.01 1.72
CA VAL A 104 29.91 13.57 1.48
C VAL A 104 31.36 13.12 1.36
N LEU A 105 31.76 12.11 2.15
CA LEU A 105 33.02 11.40 2.00
C LEU A 105 32.80 10.08 1.28
N ILE A 106 33.55 9.88 0.21
CA ILE A 106 33.51 8.71 -0.68
C ILE A 106 34.69 7.80 -0.32
N LEU A 107 34.42 6.55 0.03
CA LEU A 107 35.45 5.53 0.17
C LEU A 107 35.60 4.75 -1.14
N ASP A 108 36.79 4.82 -1.73
CA ASP A 108 37.07 4.19 -3.02
C ASP A 108 38.52 3.71 -3.13
N PHE A 109 38.88 3.11 -4.26
CA PHE A 109 40.27 2.78 -4.58
C PHE A 109 41.14 4.06 -4.64
N PRO A 110 42.43 3.98 -4.25
CA PRO A 110 43.38 5.08 -4.44
C PRO A 110 43.68 5.27 -5.93
N GLU A 111 43.64 6.49 -6.46
CA GLU A 111 44.17 6.77 -7.81
C GLU A 111 45.68 7.12 -7.70
N ASP A 112 46.43 6.97 -8.78
CA ASP A 112 47.91 7.11 -8.80
C ASP A 112 48.43 8.45 -8.26
N HIS A 113 47.62 9.51 -8.30
CA HIS A 113 47.95 10.85 -7.79
C HIS A 113 47.70 11.04 -6.28
N HIS A 114 47.18 10.04 -5.57
CA HIS A 114 46.76 10.16 -4.17
C HIS A 114 47.89 9.88 -3.17
N GLY A 115 49.11 9.60 -3.66
CA GLY A 115 50.28 9.35 -2.82
C GLY A 115 50.16 8.14 -1.90
N ALA A 116 49.24 7.21 -2.20
CA ALA A 116 49.00 6.01 -1.42
C ALA A 116 50.15 5.01 -1.61
N SER A 117 50.74 4.55 -0.50
CA SER A 117 51.70 3.44 -0.50
C SER A 117 51.01 2.13 -0.92
N GLU A 118 51.75 1.15 -1.46
CA GLU A 118 51.22 -0.18 -1.87
C GLU A 118 50.41 -0.90 -0.76
N GLU A 119 50.58 -0.53 0.51
CA GLU A 119 49.83 -1.07 1.65
C GLU A 119 48.44 -0.45 1.89
N GLN A 120 48.16 0.74 1.34
CA GLN A 120 46.91 1.48 1.54
C GLN A 120 45.98 1.22 0.36
N ASN A 121 45.08 0.24 0.52
CA ASN A 121 44.20 -0.22 -0.54
C ASN A 121 42.91 0.60 -0.71
N LEU A 122 42.64 1.59 0.16
CA LEU A 122 41.44 2.42 0.11
C LEU A 122 41.77 3.89 0.42
N THR A 123 40.92 4.81 -0.04
CA THR A 123 41.03 6.24 0.27
C THR A 123 39.66 6.86 0.50
N TRP A 124 39.55 7.68 1.54
CA TRP A 124 38.43 8.58 1.73
C TRP A 124 38.71 9.87 0.99
N ARG A 125 37.77 10.29 0.14
CA ARG A 125 37.84 11.57 -0.59
C ARG A 125 36.51 12.29 -0.54
N ASN A 126 36.52 13.61 -0.43
CA ASN A 126 35.30 14.38 -0.65
C ASN A 126 35.03 14.59 -2.15
N VAL A 127 33.82 15.06 -2.49
CA VAL A 127 33.35 15.25 -3.88
C VAL A 127 34.26 16.20 -4.69
N GLU A 128 34.83 17.21 -4.03
CA GLU A 128 35.72 18.20 -4.63
C GLU A 128 37.20 17.79 -4.62
N GLU A 129 37.54 16.66 -4.00
CA GLU A 129 38.92 16.16 -3.81
C GLU A 129 39.85 17.12 -3.04
N THR A 130 39.30 18.06 -2.27
CA THR A 130 40.08 18.95 -1.40
C THR A 130 40.56 18.26 -0.13
N LYS A 131 39.92 17.16 0.26
CA LYS A 131 40.27 16.34 1.42
C LYS A 131 40.41 14.89 1.01
N ILE A 132 41.63 14.37 1.13
CA ILE A 132 41.98 12.98 0.81
C ILE A 132 42.63 12.38 2.06
N ILE A 133 42.06 11.29 2.56
CA ILE A 133 42.54 10.57 3.74
C ILE A 133 42.79 9.11 3.34
N PRO A 134 44.06 8.68 3.27
CA PRO A 134 44.38 7.28 3.01
C PRO A 134 43.84 6.35 4.10
N PHE A 135 43.39 5.16 3.72
CA PHE A 135 42.77 4.19 4.63
C PHE A 135 43.17 2.76 4.26
N LYS A 136 43.50 1.94 5.26
CA LYS A 136 43.77 0.51 5.05
C LYS A 136 42.54 -0.28 5.45
N SER A 137 42.15 -1.29 4.66
CA SER A 137 40.96 -2.10 4.94
C SER A 137 41.03 -2.90 6.25
N SER A 138 42.21 -3.03 6.87
CA SER A 138 42.43 -3.67 8.17
C SER A 138 42.38 -2.70 9.35
N ASP A 139 42.36 -1.39 9.09
CA ASP A 139 42.37 -0.37 10.15
C ASP A 139 40.97 -0.22 10.76
N SER A 140 40.93 0.14 12.03
CA SER A 140 39.66 0.47 12.70
C SER A 140 39.07 1.76 12.13
N ILE A 141 37.76 1.77 11.93
CA ILE A 141 36.99 2.92 11.45
C ILE A 141 36.56 3.76 12.67
N ASP A 142 37.01 5.02 12.72
CA ASP A 142 36.63 5.99 13.75
C ASP A 142 35.31 6.70 13.39
N PHE A 143 34.21 6.23 13.95
CA PHE A 143 32.87 6.79 13.70
C PHE A 143 32.65 8.19 14.30
N ASP A 144 33.48 8.63 15.27
CA ASP A 144 33.32 9.96 15.85
C ASP A 144 33.73 11.05 14.86
N PHE A 145 34.81 10.80 14.09
CA PHE A 145 35.23 11.67 13.01
C PHE A 145 34.18 11.79 11.89
N PHE A 146 33.44 10.72 11.62
CA PHE A 146 32.44 10.68 10.56
C PHE A 146 31.09 11.29 10.95
N LYS A 147 30.89 11.75 12.19
CA LYS A 147 29.64 12.43 12.59
C LYS A 147 29.38 13.72 11.80
N ASP A 148 30.43 14.38 11.34
CA ASP A 148 30.31 15.64 10.59
C ASP A 148 30.10 15.43 9.08
N TYR A 149 30.18 14.18 8.61
CA TYR A 149 30.12 13.82 7.19
C TYR A 149 29.03 12.79 6.90
N ASP A 150 28.49 12.83 5.69
CA ASP A 150 27.66 11.74 5.16
C ASP A 150 28.56 10.79 4.37
N LEU A 151 28.39 9.47 4.51
CA LEU A 151 29.28 8.49 3.87
C LEU A 151 28.70 7.94 2.57
N CYS A 152 29.58 7.83 1.56
CA CYS A 152 29.36 7.10 0.31
C CYS A 152 30.40 5.97 0.19
N ILE A 153 29.94 4.75 -0.07
CA ILE A 153 30.82 3.58 -0.22
C ILE A 153 30.68 3.01 -1.63
N THR A 154 31.81 2.78 -2.30
CA THR A 154 31.80 2.14 -3.62
C THR A 154 31.77 0.61 -3.52
N GLY A 155 31.34 -0.06 -4.59
CA GLY A 155 31.39 -1.51 -4.69
C GLY A 155 32.80 -2.09 -4.49
N TYR A 156 33.85 -1.37 -4.89
CA TYR A 156 35.24 -1.79 -4.65
C TYR A 156 35.56 -1.80 -3.15
N ALA A 157 35.30 -0.69 -2.46
CA ALA A 157 35.53 -0.56 -1.03
C ALA A 157 34.71 -1.58 -0.22
N LEU A 158 33.45 -1.80 -0.61
CA LEU A 158 32.58 -2.78 0.03
C LEU A 158 33.10 -4.22 -0.11
N GLY A 159 33.74 -4.55 -1.25
CA GLY A 159 34.37 -5.85 -1.45
C GLY A 159 35.47 -6.12 -0.43
N HIS A 160 36.37 -5.16 -0.25
CA HIS A 160 37.49 -5.27 0.71
C HIS A 160 37.06 -5.20 2.18
N LEU A 161 35.90 -4.57 2.48
CA LEU A 161 35.39 -4.40 3.84
C LEU A 161 34.31 -5.42 4.23
N SER A 162 33.93 -6.33 3.33
CA SER A 162 32.85 -7.30 3.55
C SER A 162 33.06 -8.19 4.79
N GLU A 163 34.32 -8.56 5.06
CA GLU A 163 34.72 -9.36 6.24
C GLU A 163 35.19 -8.51 7.43
N HIS A 164 35.15 -7.19 7.32
CA HIS A 164 35.64 -6.30 8.37
C HIS A 164 34.75 -6.37 9.63
N PRO A 165 35.32 -6.43 10.85
CA PRO A 165 34.53 -6.56 12.08
C PRO A 165 33.54 -5.41 12.29
N GLN A 166 33.84 -4.21 11.80
CA GLN A 166 32.99 -3.01 11.92
C GLN A 166 32.07 -2.78 10.69
N ILE A 167 31.92 -3.76 9.79
CA ILE A 167 31.08 -3.59 8.58
C ILE A 167 29.65 -3.19 8.92
N MET A 168 29.07 -3.78 9.97
CA MET A 168 27.70 -3.48 10.37
C MET A 168 27.51 -2.03 10.81
N ASP A 169 28.47 -1.48 11.54
CA ASP A 169 28.41 -0.09 11.99
C ASP A 169 28.69 0.86 10.83
N LEU A 170 29.56 0.48 9.89
CA LEU A 170 29.76 1.22 8.65
C LEU A 170 28.49 1.29 7.80
N LEU A 171 27.78 0.17 7.62
CA LEU A 171 26.50 0.15 6.89
C LEU A 171 25.44 1.03 7.57
N LYS A 172 25.45 1.08 8.92
CA LYS A 172 24.55 1.96 9.70
C LYS A 172 24.88 3.45 9.57
N HIS A 173 26.06 3.86 9.13
CA HIS A 173 26.39 5.28 8.95
C HIS A 173 26.45 5.71 7.47
N THR A 174 26.28 4.77 6.54
CA THR A 174 26.36 5.03 5.10
C THR A 174 25.00 5.33 4.49
N TRP A 175 24.92 6.38 3.66
CA TRP A 175 23.69 6.83 3.02
C TRP A 175 23.66 6.54 1.52
N VAL A 176 24.82 6.44 0.89
CA VAL A 176 24.95 6.21 -0.56
C VAL A 176 25.89 5.05 -0.83
N TYR A 177 25.43 4.08 -1.62
CA TYR A 177 26.24 3.01 -2.15
C TYR A 177 26.30 3.16 -3.67
N ALA A 178 27.50 3.29 -4.23
CA ALA A 178 27.71 3.55 -5.64
C ALA A 178 28.55 2.45 -6.31
N ARG A 179 28.45 2.31 -7.64
CA ARG A 179 29.16 1.26 -8.39
C ARG A 179 28.99 -0.16 -7.80
N VAL A 180 27.85 -0.46 -7.17
CA VAL A 180 27.62 -1.76 -6.55
C VAL A 180 27.09 -2.79 -7.54
N SER A 181 27.55 -4.03 -7.41
CA SER A 181 27.02 -5.17 -8.18
C SER A 181 25.65 -5.64 -7.64
N PRO A 182 24.85 -6.37 -8.44
CA PRO A 182 23.58 -6.95 -7.96
C PRO A 182 23.73 -7.79 -6.68
N SER A 183 24.80 -8.59 -6.57
CA SER A 183 25.09 -9.39 -5.37
C SER A 183 25.42 -8.54 -4.15
N GLN A 184 26.09 -7.40 -4.34
CA GLN A 184 26.37 -6.45 -3.27
C GLN A 184 25.10 -5.75 -2.76
N LYS A 185 24.14 -5.45 -3.64
CA LYS A 185 22.83 -4.91 -3.21
C LYS A 185 22.12 -5.88 -2.27
N GLU A 186 22.16 -7.17 -2.59
CA GLU A 186 21.60 -8.23 -1.76
C GLU A 186 22.31 -8.33 -0.41
N PHE A 187 23.64 -8.26 -0.40
CA PHE A 187 24.45 -8.26 0.82
C PHE A 187 24.11 -7.11 1.76
N ILE A 188 24.01 -5.87 1.22
CA ILE A 188 23.68 -4.67 2.03
C ILE A 188 22.31 -4.85 2.70
N LEU A 189 21.29 -5.25 1.95
CA LEU A 189 19.94 -5.42 2.49
C LEU A 189 19.85 -6.55 3.52
N THR A 190 20.50 -7.69 3.25
CA THR A 190 20.51 -8.84 4.16
C THR A 190 21.23 -8.49 5.45
N SER A 191 22.33 -7.74 5.38
CA SER A 191 23.06 -7.24 6.56
C SER A 191 22.19 -6.32 7.41
N LEU A 192 21.52 -5.32 6.82
CA LEU A 192 20.61 -4.42 7.55
C LEU A 192 19.44 -5.16 8.18
N LYS A 193 18.89 -6.17 7.48
CA LYS A 193 17.84 -7.03 8.01
C LYS A 193 18.32 -7.86 9.20
N ASN A 194 19.52 -8.43 9.13
CA ASN A 194 20.12 -9.20 10.23
C ASN A 194 20.44 -8.33 11.45
N ALA A 195 20.69 -7.02 11.27
CA ALA A 195 20.80 -6.06 12.36
C ALA A 195 19.45 -5.72 13.04
N GLY A 196 18.33 -6.27 12.56
CA GLY A 196 17.00 -6.07 13.13
C GLY A 196 16.21 -4.90 12.54
N TYR A 197 16.71 -4.25 11.49
CA TYR A 197 15.97 -3.20 10.80
C TYR A 197 14.91 -3.77 9.85
N SER A 198 13.74 -3.15 9.80
CA SER A 198 12.75 -3.41 8.75
C SER A 198 13.14 -2.69 7.47
N THR A 199 13.38 -3.45 6.42
CA THR A 199 13.92 -2.98 5.14
C THR A 199 12.85 -2.93 4.04
N LEU A 200 12.85 -1.86 3.25
CA LEU A 200 12.04 -1.70 2.04
C LEU A 200 12.98 -1.40 0.87
N MET A 201 12.81 -2.11 -0.24
CA MET A 201 13.56 -1.88 -1.47
C MET A 201 12.61 -1.43 -2.58
N CYS A 202 12.98 -0.37 -3.30
CA CYS A 202 12.25 0.14 -4.46
C CYS A 202 13.19 0.17 -5.66
N GLY A 203 12.82 -0.49 -6.75
CA GLY A 203 13.66 -0.58 -7.95
C GLY A 203 12.83 -0.92 -9.19
N ASP A 204 13.44 -0.83 -10.35
CA ASP A 204 12.83 -1.09 -11.67
C ASP A 204 13.65 -2.07 -12.52
N GLY A 205 14.96 -2.16 -12.26
CA GLY A 205 15.90 -2.94 -13.05
C GLY A 205 16.00 -4.42 -12.66
N THR A 206 16.48 -5.23 -13.61
CA THR A 206 16.86 -6.63 -13.40
C THR A 206 17.97 -6.78 -12.34
N ASN A 207 18.82 -5.76 -12.22
CA ASN A 207 19.90 -5.68 -11.23
C ASN A 207 19.41 -5.60 -9.78
N ASP A 208 18.14 -5.27 -9.56
CA ASP A 208 17.55 -5.11 -8.22
C ASP A 208 16.76 -6.34 -7.77
N VAL A 209 16.62 -7.37 -8.62
CA VAL A 209 15.78 -8.54 -8.37
C VAL A 209 16.14 -9.26 -7.06
N GLY A 210 17.43 -9.51 -6.80
CA GLY A 210 17.88 -10.15 -5.56
C GLY A 210 17.56 -9.30 -4.33
N ALA A 211 17.84 -8.01 -4.42
CA ALA A 211 17.55 -7.04 -3.36
C ALA A 211 16.05 -6.91 -3.06
N LEU A 212 15.21 -6.81 -4.10
CA LEU A 212 13.75 -6.75 -4.01
C LEU A 212 13.18 -7.99 -3.31
N LYS A 213 13.76 -9.17 -3.58
CA LYS A 213 13.33 -10.44 -2.98
C LYS A 213 13.73 -10.57 -1.50
N GLN A 214 14.91 -10.06 -1.10
CA GLN A 214 15.38 -10.19 0.29
C GLN A 214 14.77 -9.16 1.24
N ALA A 215 14.36 -8.00 0.73
CA ALA A 215 13.70 -6.96 1.51
C ALA A 215 12.40 -7.49 2.18
N HIS A 216 12.03 -6.92 3.32
CA HIS A 216 10.73 -7.25 3.93
C HIS A 216 9.58 -6.81 3.02
N ILE A 217 9.77 -5.69 2.32
CA ILE A 217 8.83 -5.15 1.34
C ILE A 217 9.64 -4.75 0.09
N GLY A 218 9.44 -5.47 -1.01
CA GLY A 218 9.94 -5.08 -2.33
C GLY A 218 8.86 -4.35 -3.14
N VAL A 219 9.23 -3.24 -3.77
CA VAL A 219 8.37 -2.44 -4.64
C VAL A 219 9.01 -2.31 -6.02
N ALA A 220 8.38 -2.87 -7.04
CA ALA A 220 8.78 -2.68 -8.43
C ALA A 220 8.03 -1.49 -9.05
N LEU A 221 8.75 -0.57 -9.71
CA LEU A 221 8.15 0.53 -10.48
C LEU A 221 8.16 0.20 -11.97
N LEU A 222 7.00 0.28 -12.61
CA LEU A 222 6.86 0.12 -14.06
C LEU A 222 6.73 1.48 -14.77
N ASN A 223 6.95 1.51 -16.08
CA ASN A 223 7.03 2.74 -16.88
C ASN A 223 5.67 3.30 -17.34
N GLY A 224 4.56 2.94 -16.68
CA GLY A 224 3.23 3.40 -17.06
C GLY A 224 2.98 4.86 -16.67
N THR A 225 2.32 5.62 -17.55
CA THR A 225 1.78 6.95 -17.27
C THR A 225 0.29 6.85 -16.93
N GLU A 226 -0.25 7.80 -16.15
CA GLU A 226 -1.68 7.77 -15.80
C GLU A 226 -2.60 7.84 -17.04
N GLU A 227 -2.26 8.69 -18.00
CA GLU A 227 -3.01 8.81 -19.25
C GLU A 227 -2.94 7.54 -20.08
N GLY A 228 -1.76 6.92 -20.19
CA GLY A 228 -1.59 5.64 -20.86
C GLY A 228 -2.43 4.55 -20.21
N MET A 229 -2.40 4.45 -18.88
CA MET A 229 -3.19 3.47 -18.13
C MET A 229 -4.71 3.69 -18.27
N LYS A 230 -5.17 4.95 -18.30
CA LYS A 230 -6.59 5.29 -18.55
C LYS A 230 -7.02 4.87 -19.96
N LYS A 231 -6.21 5.18 -20.98
CA LYS A 231 -6.46 4.77 -22.37
C LYS A 231 -6.49 3.25 -22.53
N ILE A 232 -5.54 2.54 -21.93
CA ILE A 232 -5.52 1.06 -21.93
C ILE A 232 -6.79 0.50 -21.27
N ALA A 233 -7.20 1.05 -20.12
CA ALA A 233 -8.41 0.62 -19.44
C ALA A 233 -9.70 0.92 -20.24
N GLU A 234 -9.75 2.05 -20.94
CA GLU A 234 -10.86 2.40 -21.82
C GLU A 234 -10.93 1.47 -23.04
N ASN A 235 -9.79 1.22 -23.69
CA ASN A 235 -9.68 0.30 -24.82
C ASN A 235 -10.10 -1.11 -24.42
N ARG A 236 -9.64 -1.61 -23.26
CA ARG A 236 -10.04 -2.93 -22.75
C ARG A 236 -11.55 -3.03 -22.50
N LYS A 237 -12.18 -1.96 -22.00
CA LYS A 237 -13.65 -1.90 -21.85
C LYS A 237 -14.35 -1.91 -23.21
N ILE A 238 -13.82 -1.17 -24.18
CA ILE A 238 -14.33 -1.15 -25.56
C ILE A 238 -14.25 -2.55 -26.18
N GLU A 239 -13.11 -3.23 -26.10
CA GLU A 239 -12.94 -4.60 -26.60
C GLU A 239 -13.87 -5.59 -25.91
N THR A 240 -13.92 -5.56 -24.58
CA THR A 240 -14.81 -6.46 -23.82
C THR A 240 -16.26 -6.26 -24.26
N MET A 241 -16.69 -5.00 -24.42
CA MET A 241 -18.04 -4.67 -24.89
C MET A 241 -18.26 -5.06 -26.36
N LYS A 242 -17.26 -4.93 -27.22
CA LYS A 242 -17.29 -5.38 -28.63
C LYS A 242 -17.52 -6.88 -28.68
N THR A 243 -16.77 -7.66 -27.89
CA THR A 243 -16.89 -9.12 -27.80
C THR A 243 -18.24 -9.54 -27.24
N VAL A 244 -18.71 -8.91 -26.17
CA VAL A 244 -20.04 -9.19 -25.59
C VAL A 244 -21.14 -8.88 -26.60
N TYR A 245 -21.09 -7.72 -27.25
CA TYR A 245 -22.09 -7.31 -28.24
C TYR A 245 -22.09 -8.24 -29.46
N TYR A 246 -20.90 -8.59 -29.97
CA TYR A 246 -20.76 -9.55 -31.07
C TYR A 246 -21.42 -10.90 -30.72
N LYS A 247 -21.13 -11.44 -29.53
CA LYS A 247 -21.74 -12.69 -29.06
C LYS A 247 -23.26 -12.58 -28.88
N GLN A 248 -23.76 -11.45 -28.37
CA GLN A 248 -25.20 -11.22 -28.24
C GLN A 248 -25.89 -11.13 -29.61
N ALA A 249 -25.29 -10.45 -30.57
CA ALA A 249 -25.80 -10.36 -31.93
C ALA A 249 -25.79 -11.73 -32.63
N GLN A 250 -24.74 -12.53 -32.43
CA GLN A 250 -24.65 -13.90 -32.94
C GLN A 250 -25.74 -14.81 -32.35
N LEU A 251 -26.00 -14.70 -31.04
CA LEU A 251 -27.07 -15.45 -30.38
C LEU A 251 -28.45 -15.10 -30.95
N MET A 252 -28.74 -13.81 -31.14
CA MET A 252 -30.02 -13.36 -31.72
C MET A 252 -30.17 -13.82 -33.18
N ALA A 253 -29.08 -13.81 -33.94
CA ALA A 253 -29.07 -14.31 -35.31
C ALA A 253 -29.38 -15.82 -35.39
N ASN A 254 -28.82 -16.61 -34.46
CA ASN A 254 -29.14 -18.04 -34.35
C ASN A 254 -30.64 -18.29 -34.08
N TRP A 255 -31.33 -17.32 -33.46
CA TRP A 255 -32.77 -17.39 -33.19
C TRP A 255 -33.61 -16.59 -34.21
N LEU A 256 -33.04 -16.19 -35.36
CA LEU A 256 -33.69 -15.40 -36.41
C LEU A 256 -34.32 -14.10 -35.89
N ARG A 257 -33.74 -13.52 -34.83
CA ARG A 257 -34.17 -12.24 -34.25
C ARG A 257 -33.23 -11.11 -34.67
N PRO A 258 -33.72 -9.86 -34.77
CA PRO A 258 -32.87 -8.72 -35.06
C PRO A 258 -31.83 -8.52 -33.94
N PRO A 259 -30.65 -7.98 -34.26
CA PRO A 259 -29.60 -7.75 -33.27
C PRO A 259 -30.06 -6.71 -32.23
N PRO A 260 -29.57 -6.80 -30.99
CA PRO A 260 -29.83 -5.77 -29.99
C PRO A 260 -29.20 -4.43 -30.42
N PRO A 261 -29.66 -3.29 -29.88
CA PRO A 261 -29.06 -2.00 -30.20
C PRO A 261 -27.60 -1.93 -29.72
N VAL A 262 -26.74 -1.27 -30.50
CA VAL A 262 -25.33 -1.08 -30.19
C VAL A 262 -25.18 -0.30 -28.88
N PRO A 263 -24.46 -0.83 -27.88
CA PRO A 263 -24.17 -0.12 -26.64
C PRO A 263 -23.44 1.20 -26.88
N ALA A 264 -23.80 2.24 -26.10
CA ALA A 264 -23.22 3.59 -26.24
C ALA A 264 -21.68 3.64 -26.19
N LEU A 265 -21.04 2.74 -25.44
CA LEU A 265 -19.57 2.70 -25.31
C LEU A 265 -18.87 2.37 -26.64
N ILE A 266 -19.46 1.52 -27.46
CA ILE A 266 -18.90 1.05 -28.74
C ILE A 266 -19.60 1.66 -29.96
N ALA A 267 -20.64 2.47 -29.75
CA ALA A 267 -21.47 3.07 -30.80
C ALA A 267 -20.67 3.78 -31.91
N HIS A 268 -19.57 4.45 -31.57
CA HIS A 268 -18.72 5.16 -32.53
C HIS A 268 -17.95 4.24 -33.49
N LEU A 269 -17.80 2.95 -33.18
CA LEU A 269 -17.10 1.96 -34.01
C LEU A 269 -18.00 1.33 -35.09
N TYR A 270 -19.31 1.49 -34.95
CA TYR A 270 -20.31 0.91 -35.85
C TYR A 270 -20.98 2.00 -36.68
N PRO A 271 -21.43 1.68 -37.90
CA PRO A 271 -22.10 2.67 -38.75
C PRO A 271 -23.38 3.21 -38.09
N PRO A 272 -23.82 4.43 -38.46
CA PRO A 272 -25.11 4.95 -38.03
C PRO A 272 -26.26 4.15 -38.64
N GLY A 273 -27.36 4.01 -37.91
CA GLY A 273 -28.54 3.27 -38.37
C GLY A 273 -29.54 3.00 -37.24
N PRO A 274 -30.68 2.36 -37.53
CA PRO A 274 -31.76 2.16 -36.56
C PRO A 274 -31.34 1.33 -35.34
N TYR A 275 -30.29 0.51 -35.49
CA TYR A 275 -29.72 -0.31 -34.43
C TYR A 275 -28.55 0.37 -33.68
N ASN A 276 -28.14 1.58 -34.07
CA ASN A 276 -27.08 2.36 -33.40
C ASN A 276 -27.60 3.76 -33.01
N PRO A 277 -28.55 3.86 -32.05
CA PRO A 277 -29.18 5.12 -31.67
C PRO A 277 -28.20 6.10 -30.98
N HIS A 278 -27.06 5.62 -30.50
CA HIS A 278 -26.12 6.40 -29.71
C HIS A 278 -24.95 7.01 -30.52
N TYR A 279 -24.91 6.79 -31.83
CA TYR A 279 -23.81 7.21 -32.71
C TYR A 279 -23.47 8.71 -32.61
N LEU A 280 -24.45 9.60 -32.86
CA LEU A 280 -24.27 11.05 -32.80
C LEU A 280 -23.85 11.55 -31.41
N THR A 281 -24.49 11.02 -30.36
CA THR A 281 -24.17 11.40 -28.97
C THR A 281 -22.76 11.00 -28.55
N THR A 282 -22.20 9.95 -29.17
CA THR A 282 -20.86 9.46 -28.87
C THR A 282 -19.79 10.25 -29.64
N LEU A 283 -20.11 10.70 -30.86
CA LEU A 283 -19.26 11.61 -31.64
C LEU A 283 -19.12 12.98 -30.97
N GLU A 284 -20.21 13.54 -30.44
CA GLU A 284 -20.18 14.79 -29.65
C GLU A 284 -19.31 14.64 -28.40
N LYS A 285 -19.46 13.55 -27.65
CA LYS A 285 -18.66 13.28 -26.45
C LYS A 285 -17.17 13.12 -26.73
N ARG A 286 -16.79 12.75 -27.95
CA ARG A 286 -15.39 12.66 -28.40
C ARG A 286 -14.84 13.96 -28.99
N GLY A 287 -15.63 15.04 -28.98
CA GLY A 287 -15.21 16.36 -29.45
C GLY A 287 -15.27 16.55 -30.96
N VAL A 288 -15.97 15.67 -31.70
CA VAL A 288 -16.19 15.84 -33.14
C VAL A 288 -17.33 16.84 -33.34
N ALA A 289 -17.06 17.94 -34.03
CA ALA A 289 -18.09 18.92 -34.37
C ALA A 289 -19.12 18.31 -35.31
N ILE A 290 -20.39 18.24 -34.89
CA ILE A 290 -21.45 17.74 -35.74
C ILE A 290 -21.76 18.77 -36.82
N THR A 291 -21.31 18.51 -38.05
CA THR A 291 -21.71 19.28 -39.22
C THR A 291 -23.14 18.91 -39.66
N PRO A 292 -23.87 19.81 -40.35
CA PRO A 292 -25.21 19.51 -40.89
C PRO A 292 -25.22 18.27 -41.79
N GLU A 293 -24.13 18.06 -42.52
CA GLU A 293 -23.90 16.91 -43.41
C GLU A 293 -23.85 15.58 -42.64
N ILE A 294 -23.22 15.55 -41.45
CA ILE A 294 -23.17 14.36 -40.58
C ILE A 294 -24.57 14.03 -40.02
N ARG A 295 -25.40 15.04 -39.71
CA ARG A 295 -26.79 14.79 -39.29
C ARG A 295 -27.62 14.21 -40.43
N GLN A 296 -27.47 14.79 -41.62
CA GLN A 296 -28.20 14.35 -42.81
C GLN A 296 -27.82 12.92 -43.22
N SER A 297 -26.54 12.55 -43.16
CA SER A 297 -26.08 11.19 -43.46
C SER A 297 -26.60 10.15 -42.45
N VAL A 298 -26.68 10.51 -41.17
CA VAL A 298 -27.25 9.66 -40.11
C VAL A 298 -28.76 9.49 -40.26
N GLU A 299 -29.49 10.55 -40.62
CA GLU A 299 -30.93 10.46 -40.92
C GLU A 299 -31.23 9.57 -42.13
N VAL A 300 -30.38 9.63 -43.17
CA VAL A 300 -30.48 8.74 -44.33
C VAL A 300 -30.18 7.29 -43.93
N ALA A 301 -29.15 7.05 -43.12
CA ALA A 301 -28.79 5.71 -42.65
C ALA A 301 -29.87 5.09 -41.73
N ASN A 302 -30.56 5.92 -40.93
CA ASN A 302 -31.70 5.49 -40.11
C ASN A 302 -32.91 5.05 -40.95
N LYS A 303 -33.09 5.63 -42.15
CA LYS A 303 -34.18 5.28 -43.07
C LYS A 303 -33.88 4.03 -43.90
N ASN A 304 -32.60 3.75 -44.21
CA ASN A 304 -32.19 2.69 -45.13
C ASN A 304 -31.95 1.31 -44.46
N GLY A 305 -32.09 1.19 -43.14
CA GLY A 305 -32.17 -0.11 -42.46
C GLY A 305 -30.93 -1.01 -42.60
N GLN A 306 -29.72 -0.45 -42.55
CA GLN A 306 -28.50 -1.27 -42.59
C GLN A 306 -28.26 -1.99 -41.25
N PHE A 307 -27.93 -3.28 -41.33
CA PHE A 307 -27.53 -4.07 -40.18
C PHE A 307 -26.10 -3.69 -39.74
N PRO A 308 -25.85 -3.55 -38.43
CA PRO A 308 -24.56 -3.05 -37.92
C PRO A 308 -23.39 -4.05 -38.03
N ILE A 309 -23.62 -5.29 -38.47
CA ILE A 309 -22.60 -6.35 -38.51
C ILE A 309 -22.79 -7.16 -39.81
N GLU A 310 -21.75 -7.24 -40.66
CA GLU A 310 -21.68 -8.30 -41.68
C GLU A 310 -21.38 -9.62 -40.95
N PHE A 311 -22.33 -10.55 -40.94
CA PHE A 311 -22.08 -11.90 -40.44
C PHE A 311 -21.08 -12.58 -41.37
N ILE A 312 -19.84 -12.79 -40.91
CA ILE A 312 -18.93 -13.74 -41.56
C ILE A 312 -19.58 -15.11 -41.42
N LYS A 313 -20.13 -15.62 -42.53
CA LYS A 313 -20.54 -17.02 -42.64
C LYS A 313 -19.27 -17.85 -42.52
N ASP A 314 -19.25 -18.79 -41.60
CA ASP A 314 -18.26 -19.87 -41.65
C ASP A 314 -18.38 -20.56 -43.02
N GLU A 315 -17.28 -21.05 -43.61
CA GLU A 315 -17.17 -21.52 -45.01
C GLU A 315 -18.20 -22.61 -45.42
N LYS A 316 -19.03 -23.12 -44.48
CA LYS A 316 -20.02 -24.17 -44.69
C LYS A 316 -21.46 -23.82 -44.27
N GLY A 317 -21.76 -22.59 -43.85
CA GLY A 317 -23.15 -22.11 -43.71
C GLY A 317 -24.07 -22.89 -42.76
N LYS A 318 -23.57 -23.44 -41.64
CA LYS A 318 -24.40 -24.10 -40.60
C LYS A 318 -24.57 -23.22 -39.34
N PRO A 319 -25.72 -23.29 -38.64
CA PRO A 319 -25.91 -22.61 -37.36
C PRO A 319 -25.08 -23.29 -36.25
N VAL A 320 -24.40 -22.48 -35.43
CA VAL A 320 -23.55 -22.94 -34.32
C VAL A 320 -24.42 -23.41 -33.14
N SER A 321 -24.12 -24.59 -32.59
CA SER A 321 -24.88 -25.24 -31.51
C SER A 321 -24.69 -24.52 -30.16
N ALA A 322 -25.70 -24.58 -29.29
CA ALA A 322 -25.64 -24.05 -27.92
C ALA A 322 -24.61 -24.75 -27.02
N SER A 323 -24.12 -25.94 -27.40
CA SER A 323 -23.00 -26.62 -26.74
C SER A 323 -21.67 -25.92 -26.99
N ASP A 324 -21.44 -25.47 -28.22
CA ASP A 324 -20.21 -24.79 -28.63
C ASP A 324 -20.10 -23.38 -28.02
N PHE A 325 -21.24 -22.82 -27.58
CA PHE A 325 -21.34 -21.56 -26.85
C PHE A 325 -20.75 -21.64 -25.43
N ALA A 326 -20.95 -22.75 -24.72
CA ALA A 326 -20.40 -22.92 -23.37
C ALA A 326 -18.88 -23.13 -23.40
N ASP A 327 -18.38 -23.94 -24.34
CA ASP A 327 -16.95 -24.20 -24.53
C ASP A 327 -16.21 -22.97 -25.08
N GLY A 328 -16.87 -22.19 -25.95
CA GLY A 328 -16.35 -20.91 -26.43
C GLY A 328 -16.27 -19.83 -25.35
N ILE A 329 -17.18 -19.82 -24.37
CA ILE A 329 -17.10 -18.91 -23.21
C ILE A 329 -15.87 -19.23 -22.36
N MET A 330 -15.60 -20.52 -22.11
CA MET A 330 -14.49 -20.96 -21.27
C MET A 330 -13.13 -20.76 -21.97
N ASN A 331 -13.07 -20.97 -23.30
CA ASN A 331 -11.85 -20.75 -24.09
C ASN A 331 -11.57 -19.27 -24.43
N SER A 332 -12.60 -18.42 -24.63
CA SER A 332 -12.38 -16.98 -24.85
C SER A 332 -11.93 -16.23 -23.58
N PHE A 333 -12.19 -16.78 -22.38
CA PHE A 333 -11.61 -16.24 -21.15
C PHE A 333 -10.11 -16.56 -21.03
N ASN A 334 -9.62 -17.59 -21.73
CA ASN A 334 -8.22 -18.02 -21.71
C ASN A 334 -7.37 -17.45 -22.85
N ASN A 335 -7.94 -17.08 -24.00
CA ASN A 335 -7.18 -16.70 -25.21
C ASN A 335 -7.50 -15.30 -25.75
N ALA A 336 -7.66 -14.29 -24.89
CA ALA A 336 -7.87 -12.90 -25.31
C ALA A 336 -6.55 -12.13 -25.56
N ASP A 337 -5.52 -12.81 -26.08
CA ASP A 337 -4.15 -12.26 -26.17
C ASP A 337 -3.64 -11.98 -27.61
N ASP A 338 -4.43 -12.21 -28.66
CA ASP A 338 -3.98 -11.90 -30.03
C ASP A 338 -5.09 -11.22 -30.85
N GLU A 339 -5.02 -9.89 -30.94
CA GLU A 339 -5.11 -9.07 -32.17
C GLU A 339 -5.33 -7.59 -31.79
N ASP A 340 -4.54 -6.70 -32.41
CA ASP A 340 -4.31 -5.27 -32.15
C ASP A 340 -3.45 -4.96 -30.90
N GLU A 341 -2.17 -4.59 -31.13
CA GLU A 341 -1.20 -4.19 -30.08
C GLU A 341 -1.73 -3.00 -29.26
N VAL A 342 -2.48 -3.32 -28.21
CA VAL A 342 -2.64 -2.48 -27.04
C VAL A 342 -1.22 -2.19 -26.54
N PRO A 343 -0.86 -0.96 -26.15
CA PRO A 343 0.40 -0.71 -25.46
C PRO A 343 0.38 -1.52 -24.16
N SER A 344 0.91 -2.74 -24.22
CA SER A 344 0.99 -3.63 -23.08
C SER A 344 2.08 -3.09 -22.18
N LEU A 345 1.73 -2.91 -20.90
CA LEU A 345 2.71 -2.56 -19.89
C LEU A 345 3.67 -3.75 -19.80
N LYS A 346 4.88 -3.60 -20.35
CA LYS A 346 5.90 -4.65 -20.27
C LYS A 346 6.21 -4.93 -18.81
N LEU A 347 5.85 -6.13 -18.35
CA LEU A 347 6.21 -6.62 -17.04
C LEU A 347 7.69 -7.01 -17.11
N GLY A 348 8.54 -6.28 -16.40
CA GLY A 348 9.97 -6.59 -16.28
C GLY A 348 10.27 -7.57 -15.16
N ASP A 349 11.47 -8.16 -15.14
CA ASP A 349 11.87 -9.17 -14.13
C ASP A 349 11.76 -8.68 -12.69
N ALA A 350 11.97 -7.37 -12.45
CA ALA A 350 11.78 -6.75 -11.14
C ALA A 350 10.36 -6.97 -10.59
N SER A 351 9.34 -6.94 -11.46
CA SER A 351 7.94 -7.15 -11.08
C SER A 351 7.60 -8.60 -10.71
N VAL A 352 8.44 -9.56 -11.11
CA VAL A 352 8.30 -10.97 -10.75
C VAL A 352 8.84 -11.22 -9.33
N ALA A 353 9.88 -10.48 -8.93
CA ALA A 353 10.49 -10.63 -7.61
C ALA A 353 9.83 -9.79 -6.51
N ALA A 354 9.30 -8.62 -6.85
CA ALA A 354 8.69 -7.72 -5.88
C ALA A 354 7.26 -8.14 -5.53
N PRO A 355 6.88 -8.22 -4.24
CA PRO A 355 5.49 -8.46 -3.84
C PRO A 355 4.54 -7.33 -4.23
N PHE A 356 5.03 -6.09 -4.31
CA PHE A 356 4.27 -4.95 -4.79
C PHE A 356 4.80 -4.47 -6.14
N THR A 357 3.90 -4.33 -7.11
CA THR A 357 4.23 -3.79 -8.44
C THR A 357 3.38 -2.57 -8.72
N SER A 358 4.02 -1.40 -8.74
CA SER A 358 3.39 -0.16 -9.18
C SER A 358 3.35 -0.12 -10.70
N LYS A 359 2.15 -0.03 -11.27
CA LYS A 359 1.97 0.15 -12.71
C LYS A 359 2.41 1.54 -13.19
N LEU A 360 2.45 2.52 -12.28
CA LEU A 360 2.89 3.88 -12.55
C LEU A 360 4.37 4.03 -12.21
N SER A 361 5.04 4.93 -12.92
CA SER A 361 6.47 5.23 -12.70
C SER A 361 6.75 6.15 -11.51
N ASN A 362 5.70 6.62 -10.84
CA ASN A 362 5.75 7.55 -9.71
C ASN A 362 6.38 6.90 -8.46
N VAL A 363 7.31 7.60 -7.81
CA VAL A 363 7.98 7.17 -6.57
C VAL A 363 7.03 7.26 -5.36
N SER A 364 6.03 8.13 -5.42
CA SER A 364 4.97 8.30 -4.41
C SER A 364 4.18 7.01 -4.11
N ALA A 365 4.27 5.97 -4.95
CA ALA A 365 3.79 4.62 -4.65
C ALA A 365 4.31 4.11 -3.29
N VAL A 366 5.58 4.39 -2.96
CA VAL A 366 6.21 3.99 -1.70
C VAL A 366 5.49 4.62 -0.50
N THR A 367 5.23 5.92 -0.52
CA THR A 367 4.53 6.58 0.59
C THR A 367 3.08 6.14 0.69
N ASN A 368 2.41 5.84 -0.43
CA ASN A 368 1.06 5.27 -0.44
C ASN A 368 1.04 3.89 0.24
N ILE A 369 1.99 3.01 -0.08
CA ILE A 369 2.11 1.69 0.54
C ILE A 369 2.34 1.81 2.04
N ILE A 370 3.24 2.70 2.48
CA ILE A 370 3.51 2.92 3.91
C ILE A 370 2.27 3.48 4.63
N ARG A 371 1.56 4.45 4.03
CA ARG A 371 0.31 5.01 4.58
C ARG A 371 -0.75 3.93 4.76
N GLN A 372 -0.97 3.11 3.75
CA GLN A 372 -1.91 1.98 3.81
C GLN A 372 -1.46 0.93 4.83
N GLY A 373 -0.18 0.59 4.87
CA GLY A 373 0.38 -0.35 5.83
C GLY A 373 0.19 0.09 7.29
N ARG A 374 0.42 1.38 7.60
CA ARG A 374 0.16 1.93 8.93
C ARG A 374 -1.33 1.87 9.29
N CYS A 375 -2.22 2.24 8.36
CA CYS A 375 -3.67 2.17 8.58
C CYS A 375 -4.16 0.74 8.80
N ALA A 376 -3.65 -0.22 8.01
CA ALA A 376 -3.96 -1.63 8.15
C ALA A 376 -3.49 -2.16 9.51
N LEU A 377 -2.24 -1.93 9.90
CA LEU A 377 -1.68 -2.39 11.17
C LEU A 377 -2.47 -1.86 12.37
N VAL A 378 -2.79 -0.56 12.38
CA VAL A 378 -3.61 0.06 13.44
C VAL A 378 -5.00 -0.57 13.49
N SER A 379 -5.64 -0.77 12.35
CA SER A 379 -6.98 -1.35 12.27
C SER A 379 -6.99 -2.82 12.73
N THR A 380 -5.96 -3.59 12.41
CA THR A 380 -5.78 -4.97 12.89
C THR A 380 -5.63 -5.02 14.42
N ILE A 381 -4.77 -4.17 14.99
CA ILE A 381 -4.56 -4.14 16.45
C ILE A 381 -5.84 -3.73 17.19
N GLN A 382 -6.57 -2.74 16.67
CA GLN A 382 -7.87 -2.35 17.22
C GLN A 382 -8.88 -3.47 17.16
N MET A 383 -8.99 -4.14 16.02
CA MET A 383 -9.91 -5.26 15.84
C MET A 383 -9.63 -6.36 16.87
N TYR A 384 -8.36 -6.70 17.10
CA TYR A 384 -8.00 -7.67 18.13
C TYR A 384 -8.36 -7.21 19.54
N LYS A 385 -8.11 -5.95 19.87
CA LYS A 385 -8.45 -5.38 21.19
C LYS A 385 -9.96 -5.43 21.45
N ILE A 386 -10.76 -5.02 20.46
CA ILE A 386 -12.23 -5.04 20.52
C ILE A 386 -12.75 -6.48 20.61
N LEU A 387 -12.21 -7.40 19.81
CA LEU A 387 -12.60 -8.80 19.82
C LEU A 387 -12.33 -9.47 21.18
N ALA A 388 -11.17 -9.19 21.78
CA ALA A 388 -10.81 -9.71 23.10
C ALA A 388 -11.79 -9.25 24.18
N LEU A 389 -12.11 -7.95 24.22
CA LEU A 389 -13.06 -7.38 25.18
C LEU A 389 -14.48 -7.93 24.96
N ASN A 390 -14.95 -7.96 23.71
CA ASN A 390 -16.30 -8.44 23.40
C ASN A 390 -16.47 -9.93 23.72
N CYS A 391 -15.43 -10.75 23.50
CA CYS A 391 -15.43 -12.16 23.86
C CYS A 391 -15.60 -12.35 25.37
N LEU A 392 -14.82 -11.59 26.15
CA LEU A 392 -14.86 -11.66 27.61
C LEU A 392 -16.20 -11.18 28.20
N ILE A 393 -16.74 -10.08 27.68
CA ILE A 393 -18.08 -9.57 28.06
C ILE A 393 -19.15 -10.64 27.77
N SER A 394 -19.13 -11.19 26.56
CA SER A 394 -20.15 -12.16 26.12
C SER A 394 -20.05 -13.46 26.90
N ALA A 395 -18.84 -13.94 27.20
CA ALA A 395 -18.62 -15.15 27.99
C ALA A 395 -19.21 -15.01 29.41
N TYR A 396 -18.99 -13.87 30.07
CA TYR A 396 -19.57 -13.62 31.38
C TYR A 396 -21.10 -13.49 31.33
N SER A 397 -21.61 -12.67 30.40
CA SER A 397 -23.06 -12.45 30.24
C SER A 397 -23.80 -13.77 30.00
N LEU A 398 -23.31 -14.58 29.06
CA LEU A 398 -23.90 -15.87 28.75
C LEU A 398 -23.76 -16.86 29.91
N SER A 399 -22.67 -16.82 30.68
CA SER A 399 -22.49 -17.65 31.87
C SER A 399 -23.53 -17.33 32.95
N VAL A 400 -23.78 -16.06 33.24
CA VAL A 400 -24.80 -15.63 34.21
C VAL A 400 -26.19 -16.08 33.78
N LEU A 401 -26.54 -15.87 32.51
CA LEU A 401 -27.84 -16.27 31.97
C LEU A 401 -28.02 -17.78 31.95
N TYR A 402 -26.99 -18.52 31.53
CA TYR A 402 -27.01 -19.98 31.51
C TYR A 402 -27.21 -20.56 32.91
N LEU A 403 -26.50 -20.03 33.92
CA LEU A 403 -26.68 -20.45 35.30
C LEU A 403 -28.09 -20.12 35.83
N ALA A 404 -28.72 -19.06 35.34
CA ALA A 404 -30.09 -18.70 35.67
C ALA A 404 -31.16 -19.46 34.87
N GLY A 405 -30.78 -20.27 33.86
CA GLY A 405 -31.74 -20.93 32.96
C GLY A 405 -32.45 -19.98 32.00
N ILE A 406 -31.85 -18.82 31.73
CA ILE A 406 -32.42 -17.76 30.90
C ILE A 406 -31.63 -17.68 29.58
N LYS A 407 -32.33 -17.38 28.49
CA LYS A 407 -31.75 -17.22 27.15
C LYS A 407 -32.09 -15.83 26.60
N PHE A 408 -31.28 -15.35 25.65
CA PHE A 408 -31.64 -14.18 24.85
C PHE A 408 -32.75 -14.51 23.85
N GLY A 409 -33.53 -13.51 23.47
CA GLY A 409 -34.52 -13.66 22.39
C GLY A 409 -33.86 -13.67 21.01
N ASP A 410 -34.51 -14.29 20.03
CA ASP A 410 -34.02 -14.36 18.64
C ASP A 410 -33.93 -12.97 18.01
N GLY A 411 -34.92 -12.11 18.27
CA GLY A 411 -34.92 -10.72 17.80
C GLY A 411 -33.77 -9.90 18.41
N GLN A 412 -33.55 -10.04 19.72
CA GLN A 412 -32.47 -9.38 20.46
C GLN A 412 -31.09 -9.77 19.90
N SER A 413 -30.89 -11.06 19.67
CA SER A 413 -29.65 -11.60 19.11
C SER A 413 -29.44 -11.17 17.66
N THR A 414 -30.50 -11.12 16.86
CA THR A 414 -30.44 -10.69 15.46
C THR A 414 -30.09 -9.21 15.33
N VAL A 415 -30.76 -8.33 16.08
CA VAL A 415 -30.53 -6.88 16.04
C VAL A 415 -29.12 -6.53 16.51
N SER A 416 -28.68 -7.11 17.64
CA SER A 416 -27.31 -6.91 18.13
C SER A 416 -26.28 -7.45 17.14
N GLY A 417 -26.48 -8.66 16.59
CA GLY A 417 -25.59 -9.25 15.60
C GLY A 417 -25.42 -8.39 14.33
N ILE A 418 -26.52 -7.89 13.76
CA ILE A 418 -26.49 -7.02 12.57
C ILE A 418 -25.75 -5.72 12.87
N LEU A 419 -26.11 -5.03 13.94
CA LEU A 419 -25.53 -3.72 14.26
C LEU A 419 -24.02 -3.82 14.58
N LEU A 420 -23.60 -4.85 15.31
CA LEU A 420 -22.18 -5.11 15.57
C LEU A 420 -21.43 -5.45 14.28
N SER A 421 -22.04 -6.23 13.39
CA SER A 421 -21.43 -6.59 12.10
C SER A 421 -21.18 -5.35 11.24
N VAL A 422 -22.12 -4.39 11.22
CA VAL A 422 -21.95 -3.11 10.53
C VAL A 422 -20.80 -2.30 11.14
N CYS A 423 -20.68 -2.28 12.47
CA CYS A 423 -19.58 -1.59 13.15
C CYS A 423 -18.23 -2.25 12.83
N PHE A 424 -18.12 -3.58 12.90
CA PHE A 424 -16.92 -4.33 12.55
C PHE A 424 -16.50 -4.11 11.09
N PHE A 425 -17.45 -4.19 10.14
CA PHE A 425 -17.17 -3.91 8.74
C PHE A 425 -16.74 -2.45 8.52
N SER A 426 -17.22 -1.53 9.34
CA SER A 426 -16.83 -0.12 9.24
C SER A 426 -15.41 0.15 9.76
N ILE A 427 -14.83 -0.70 10.63
CA ILE A 427 -13.43 -0.55 11.07
C ILE A 427 -12.46 -0.62 9.88
N SER A 428 -12.67 -1.58 8.98
CA SER A 428 -11.80 -1.82 7.82
C SER A 428 -11.91 -0.74 6.76
N ARG A 429 -12.99 0.07 6.77
CA ARG A 429 -13.22 1.18 5.84
C ARG A 429 -12.54 2.48 6.22
N GLY A 430 -11.82 2.53 7.34
CA GLY A 430 -11.05 3.71 7.74
C GLY A 430 -10.00 4.06 6.70
N LYS A 431 -9.98 5.31 6.22
CA LYS A 431 -9.00 5.75 5.24
C LYS A 431 -7.73 6.27 5.92
N PRO A 432 -6.54 6.02 5.35
CA PRO A 432 -5.31 6.63 5.84
C PRO A 432 -5.30 8.13 5.59
N LEU A 433 -4.60 8.87 6.45
CA LEU A 433 -4.32 10.28 6.20
C LEU A 433 -3.34 10.47 5.04
N THR A 434 -3.39 11.64 4.39
CA THR A 434 -2.51 11.98 3.27
C THR A 434 -1.07 12.27 3.70
N LYS A 435 -0.87 12.84 4.89
CA LYS A 435 0.45 13.09 5.47
C LYS A 435 0.90 11.93 6.36
N LEU A 436 2.20 11.60 6.30
CA LEU A 436 2.81 10.65 7.21
C LEU A 436 3.21 11.33 8.53
N SER A 437 2.85 10.71 9.65
CA SER A 437 3.26 11.14 10.99
C SER A 437 4.65 10.62 11.39
N LYS A 438 5.30 11.25 12.36
CA LYS A 438 6.54 10.72 12.96
C LYS A 438 6.31 9.50 13.84
N GLU A 439 5.13 9.41 14.44
CA GLU A 439 4.76 8.28 15.29
C GLU A 439 4.65 7.00 14.48
N ARG A 440 5.08 5.88 15.09
CA ARG A 440 4.98 4.54 14.50
C ARG A 440 3.87 3.76 15.22
N PRO A 441 3.02 3.00 14.49
CA PRO A 441 2.07 2.11 15.14
C PRO A 441 2.78 1.07 16.02
N LEU A 442 2.08 0.59 17.05
CA LEU A 442 2.61 -0.45 17.92
C LEU A 442 2.82 -1.76 17.15
N SER A 443 3.94 -2.44 17.41
CA SER A 443 4.26 -3.73 16.81
C SER A 443 3.74 -4.86 17.71
N GLY A 444 2.45 -5.20 17.58
CA GLY A 444 1.83 -6.34 18.25
C GLY A 444 0.98 -6.02 19.49
N ILE A 445 0.11 -6.99 19.83
CA ILE A 445 -0.90 -6.89 20.90
C ILE A 445 -0.29 -7.06 22.29
N PHE A 446 0.73 -7.91 22.42
CA PHE A 446 1.37 -8.23 23.69
C PHE A 446 2.36 -7.15 24.11
N ASN A 447 1.82 -6.04 24.60
CA ASN A 447 2.58 -4.99 25.26
C ASN A 447 1.84 -4.50 26.52
N ILE A 448 2.58 -3.87 27.44
CA ILE A 448 2.07 -3.45 28.75
C ILE A 448 0.85 -2.53 28.60
N TYR A 449 0.89 -1.60 27.63
CA TYR A 449 -0.21 -0.67 27.37
C TYR A 449 -1.48 -1.40 26.92
N ILE A 450 -1.42 -2.19 25.85
CA ILE A 450 -2.58 -2.87 25.26
C ILE A 450 -3.14 -3.91 26.25
N MET A 451 -2.28 -4.70 26.88
CA MET A 451 -2.71 -5.72 27.84
C MET A 451 -3.32 -5.07 29.09
N GLY A 452 -2.66 -4.04 29.64
CA GLY A 452 -3.20 -3.28 30.77
C GLY A 452 -4.54 -2.64 30.44
N SER A 453 -4.70 -2.16 29.21
CA SER A 453 -5.96 -1.58 28.74
C SER A 453 -7.07 -2.61 28.61
N ILE A 454 -6.81 -3.77 27.98
CA ILE A 454 -7.79 -4.86 27.87
C ILE A 454 -8.22 -5.32 29.27
N LEU A 455 -7.26 -5.57 30.17
CA LEU A 455 -7.57 -6.03 31.52
C LEU A 455 -8.29 -4.98 32.36
N GLY A 456 -7.90 -3.71 32.25
CA GLY A 456 -8.53 -2.60 32.96
C GLY A 456 -9.97 -2.37 32.51
N GLN A 457 -10.21 -2.32 31.19
CA GLN A 457 -11.57 -2.19 30.65
C GLN A 457 -12.43 -3.42 31.00
N PHE A 458 -11.86 -4.64 30.88
CA PHE A 458 -12.54 -5.86 31.28
C PHE A 458 -12.96 -5.84 32.76
N ALA A 459 -12.09 -5.39 33.66
CA ALA A 459 -12.41 -5.29 35.08
C ALA A 459 -13.61 -4.36 35.32
N VAL A 460 -13.65 -3.20 34.65
CA VAL A 460 -14.81 -2.28 34.74
C VAL A 460 -16.08 -2.94 34.24
N HIS A 461 -16.04 -3.57 33.07
CA HIS A 461 -17.20 -4.25 32.49
C HIS A 461 -17.73 -5.37 33.38
N ILE A 462 -16.85 -6.15 34.00
CA ILE A 462 -17.24 -7.22 34.93
C ILE A 462 -17.81 -6.66 36.23
N ILE A 463 -17.21 -5.61 36.80
CA ILE A 463 -17.72 -4.99 38.03
C ILE A 463 -19.13 -4.45 37.80
N THR A 464 -19.38 -3.80 36.66
CA THR A 464 -20.69 -3.25 36.31
C THR A 464 -21.72 -4.36 36.04
N LEU A 465 -21.32 -5.45 35.38
CA LEU A 465 -22.16 -6.64 35.18
C LEU A 465 -22.52 -7.34 36.50
N ILE A 466 -21.55 -7.53 37.40
CA ILE A 466 -21.77 -8.11 38.73
C ILE A 466 -22.74 -7.23 39.54
N TYR A 467 -22.53 -5.91 39.52
CA TYR A 467 -23.38 -4.96 40.24
C TYR A 467 -24.84 -5.03 39.77
N ILE A 468 -25.08 -4.95 38.46
CA ILE A 468 -26.44 -5.04 37.90
C ILE A 468 -27.07 -6.41 38.15
N THR A 469 -26.32 -7.50 37.99
CA THR A 469 -26.82 -8.85 38.29
C THR A 469 -27.26 -8.96 39.74
N ARG A 470 -26.50 -8.39 40.68
CA ARG A 470 -26.85 -8.38 42.11
C ARG A 470 -28.10 -7.55 42.38
N GLU A 471 -28.22 -6.36 41.81
CA GLU A 471 -29.42 -5.53 41.95
C GLU A 471 -30.66 -6.23 41.39
N ILE A 472 -30.53 -6.93 40.26
CA ILE A 472 -31.62 -7.73 39.69
C ILE A 472 -31.99 -8.87 40.63
N TYR A 473 -31.04 -9.61 41.20
CA TYR A 473 -31.35 -10.69 42.15
C TYR A 473 -31.97 -10.22 43.47
N ILE A 474 -31.81 -8.95 43.83
CA ILE A 474 -32.54 -8.35 44.96
C ILE A 474 -34.01 -8.11 44.60
N LEU A 475 -34.30 -7.75 43.35
CA LEU A 475 -35.66 -7.48 42.86
C LEU A 475 -36.40 -8.76 42.43
N GLU A 476 -35.70 -9.67 41.76
CA GLU A 476 -36.18 -10.94 41.22
C GLU A 476 -35.24 -12.07 41.72
N PRO A 477 -35.56 -12.70 42.87
CA PRO A 477 -34.74 -13.76 43.44
C PRO A 477 -34.61 -14.95 42.48
N ARG A 478 -33.41 -15.55 42.45
CA ARG A 478 -33.12 -16.69 41.59
C ARG A 478 -33.99 -17.90 41.94
N GLU A 479 -34.59 -18.51 40.93
CA GLU A 479 -35.33 -19.76 41.07
C GLU A 479 -34.40 -20.89 41.57
N ALA A 480 -34.85 -21.65 42.57
CA ALA A 480 -34.06 -22.72 43.18
C ALA A 480 -33.91 -23.97 42.28
N GLN A 481 -34.84 -24.16 41.34
CA GLN A 481 -34.79 -25.22 40.33
C GLN A 481 -34.59 -24.58 38.96
N VAL A 482 -33.45 -24.83 38.34
CA VAL A 482 -33.09 -24.26 37.03
C VAL A 482 -33.39 -25.28 35.94
N ASP A 483 -34.29 -24.92 35.03
CA ASP A 483 -34.57 -25.70 33.81
C ASP A 483 -33.81 -25.08 32.62
N LEU A 484 -32.80 -25.80 32.13
CA LEU A 484 -31.96 -25.37 30.99
C LEU A 484 -32.64 -25.59 29.63
N GLU A 485 -33.66 -26.44 29.57
CA GLU A 485 -34.42 -26.74 28.34
C GLU A 485 -35.56 -25.74 28.10
N LYS A 486 -35.89 -24.93 29.12
CA LYS A 486 -36.88 -23.86 29.02
C LYS A 486 -36.64 -22.98 27.78
N THR A 487 -37.73 -22.70 27.07
CA THR A 487 -37.74 -21.76 25.95
C THR A 487 -37.59 -20.33 26.45
N PHE A 488 -37.24 -19.42 25.54
CA PHE A 488 -37.09 -18.01 25.85
C PHE A 488 -38.33 -17.46 26.58
N SER A 489 -38.10 -16.80 27.72
CA SER A 489 -39.13 -16.05 28.44
C SER A 489 -38.57 -14.67 28.86
N PRO A 490 -39.32 -13.57 28.63
CA PRO A 490 -38.90 -12.24 29.07
C PRO A 490 -38.71 -12.19 30.58
N SER A 491 -37.56 -11.69 31.03
CA SER A 491 -37.22 -11.51 32.45
C SER A 491 -36.48 -10.20 32.66
N LEU A 492 -36.44 -9.72 33.91
CA LEU A 492 -35.67 -8.54 34.27
C LEU A 492 -34.17 -8.80 34.08
N LEU A 493 -33.72 -10.03 34.41
CA LEU A 493 -32.34 -10.46 34.17
C LEU A 493 -31.96 -10.43 32.69
N ASN A 494 -32.80 -10.95 31.79
CA ASN A 494 -32.55 -10.88 30.36
C ASN A 494 -32.41 -9.43 29.87
N THR A 495 -33.37 -8.57 30.24
CA THR A 495 -33.42 -7.17 29.81
C THR A 495 -32.20 -6.39 30.32
N GLY A 496 -31.89 -6.48 31.61
CA GLY A 496 -30.76 -5.78 32.22
C GLY A 496 -29.41 -6.23 31.66
N MET A 497 -29.22 -7.55 31.48
CA MET A 497 -27.98 -8.09 30.91
C MET A 497 -27.82 -7.73 29.43
N PHE A 498 -28.89 -7.82 28.64
CA PHE A 498 -28.85 -7.46 27.22
C PHE A 498 -28.51 -5.97 27.02
N LEU A 499 -29.19 -5.07 27.73
CA LEU A 499 -28.97 -3.62 27.59
C LEU A 499 -27.58 -3.20 28.05
N LEU A 500 -27.09 -3.76 29.17
CA LEU A 500 -25.74 -3.48 29.64
C LEU A 500 -24.70 -4.06 28.68
N GLN A 501 -24.87 -5.28 28.18
CA GLN A 501 -23.97 -5.88 27.18
C GLN A 501 -23.93 -5.07 25.89
N LEU A 502 -25.08 -4.61 25.40
CA LEU A 502 -25.17 -3.76 24.20
C LEU A 502 -24.42 -2.44 24.40
N ALA A 503 -24.59 -1.80 25.55
CA ALA A 503 -23.91 -0.56 25.90
C ALA A 503 -22.39 -0.75 26.06
N GLN A 504 -21.96 -1.83 26.71
CA GLN A 504 -20.54 -2.16 26.87
C GLN A 504 -19.89 -2.43 25.52
N GLN A 505 -20.57 -3.11 24.60
CA GLN A 505 -20.05 -3.28 23.23
C GLN A 505 -19.88 -1.92 22.51
N VAL A 506 -20.82 -0.98 22.66
CA VAL A 506 -20.62 0.38 22.12
C VAL A 506 -19.40 1.04 22.75
N SER A 507 -19.23 0.91 24.06
CA SER A 507 -18.07 1.43 24.79
C SER A 507 -16.77 0.85 24.24
N THR A 508 -16.68 -0.47 24.02
CA THR A 508 -15.47 -1.10 23.47
C THR A 508 -15.11 -0.56 22.10
N PHE A 509 -16.08 -0.30 21.20
CA PHE A 509 -15.79 0.34 19.92
C PHE A 509 -15.39 1.80 20.06
N ALA A 510 -16.16 2.60 20.82
CA ALA A 510 -15.97 4.04 20.92
C ALA A 510 -14.64 4.41 21.59
N VAL A 511 -14.28 3.72 22.68
CA VAL A 511 -13.06 3.97 23.45
C VAL A 511 -11.81 3.47 22.73
N ASN A 512 -11.89 2.31 22.06
CA ASN A 512 -10.73 1.68 21.44
C ASN A 512 -10.51 2.07 19.97
N TYR A 513 -11.38 2.89 19.38
CA TYR A 513 -11.16 3.43 18.04
C TYR A 513 -10.03 4.46 18.04
N ILE A 514 -8.90 4.11 17.42
CA ILE A 514 -7.77 5.04 17.20
C ILE A 514 -7.86 5.56 15.77
N GLY A 515 -8.17 6.84 15.61
CA GLY A 515 -8.13 7.53 14.31
C GLY A 515 -6.75 8.11 14.04
N LEU A 516 -6.58 9.36 14.48
CA LEU A 516 -5.34 10.11 14.35
C LEU A 516 -4.19 9.49 15.19
N PRO A 517 -2.94 9.58 14.73
CA PRO A 517 -2.46 10.25 13.51
C PRO A 517 -2.39 9.34 12.26
N PHE A 518 -3.00 8.15 12.27
CA PHE A 518 -2.80 7.13 11.23
C PHE A 518 -3.94 7.02 10.22
N LYS A 519 -5.18 7.26 10.69
CA LYS A 519 -6.38 7.21 9.87
C LYS A 519 -7.37 8.30 10.27
N GLU A 520 -8.42 8.45 9.47
CA GLU A 520 -9.51 9.38 9.71
C GLU A 520 -10.15 9.19 11.11
N GLY A 521 -10.75 10.25 11.65
CA GLY A 521 -11.41 10.21 12.95
C GLY A 521 -12.69 9.38 12.93
N ILE A 522 -13.20 9.05 14.11
CA ILE A 522 -14.45 8.26 14.23
C ILE A 522 -15.65 8.95 13.57
N ARG A 523 -15.68 10.30 13.58
CA ARG A 523 -16.74 11.12 12.98
C ARG A 523 -16.69 11.14 11.46
N ASP A 524 -15.49 11.04 10.89
CA ASP A 524 -15.28 11.03 9.44
C ASP A 524 -15.69 9.67 8.84
N ASN A 525 -15.54 8.60 9.62
CA ASN A 525 -16.07 7.29 9.29
C ASN A 525 -17.58 7.22 9.55
N LYS A 526 -18.36 7.70 8.58
CA LYS A 526 -19.83 7.73 8.63
C LYS A 526 -20.47 6.39 9.01
N GLY A 527 -19.95 5.27 8.50
CA GLY A 527 -20.48 3.94 8.80
C GLY A 527 -20.35 3.58 10.28
N MET A 528 -19.15 3.80 10.84
CA MET A 528 -18.89 3.59 12.26
C MET A 528 -19.71 4.56 13.13
N TYR A 529 -19.71 5.85 12.78
CA TYR A 529 -20.38 6.88 13.57
C TYR A 529 -21.89 6.64 13.68
N TYR A 530 -22.59 6.44 12.56
CA TYR A 530 -24.03 6.17 12.57
C TYR A 530 -24.36 4.80 13.15
N GLY A 531 -23.51 3.79 12.93
CA GLY A 531 -23.65 2.48 13.56
C GLY A 531 -23.63 2.57 15.09
N LEU A 532 -22.64 3.26 15.66
CA LEU A 532 -22.53 3.46 17.10
C LEU A 532 -23.65 4.31 17.67
N LEU A 533 -24.07 5.37 16.97
CA LEU A 533 -25.23 6.18 17.40
C LEU A 533 -26.52 5.34 17.41
N GLY A 534 -26.73 4.48 16.43
CA GLY A 534 -27.88 3.58 16.38
C GLY A 534 -27.91 2.61 17.57
N VAL A 535 -26.78 1.96 17.86
CA VAL A 535 -26.68 1.02 18.99
C VAL A 535 -26.78 1.73 20.33
N ALA A 536 -26.09 2.87 20.51
CA ALA A 536 -26.17 3.68 21.72
C ALA A 536 -27.59 4.19 21.96
N GLY A 537 -28.26 4.63 20.89
CA GLY A 537 -29.67 5.04 20.93
C GLY A 537 -30.57 3.90 21.40
N LEU A 538 -30.41 2.70 20.84
CA LEU A 538 -31.17 1.52 21.26
C LEU A 538 -30.94 1.18 22.75
N ALA A 539 -29.68 1.24 23.23
CA ALA A 539 -29.35 0.99 24.63
C ALA A 539 -29.99 2.03 25.59
N LEU A 540 -29.96 3.30 25.20
CA LEU A 540 -30.51 4.40 26.00
C LEU A 540 -32.04 4.41 26.00
N ILE A 541 -32.67 4.20 24.84
CA ILE A 541 -34.13 4.04 24.72
C ILE A 541 -34.59 2.85 25.57
N GLY A 542 -33.87 1.72 25.46
CA GLY A 542 -34.14 0.52 26.24
C GLY A 542 -34.05 0.75 27.75
N SER A 543 -32.95 1.34 28.23
CA SER A 543 -32.71 1.53 29.67
C SER A 543 -33.61 2.60 30.32
N THR A 544 -34.01 3.63 29.57
CA THR A 544 -34.87 4.72 30.08
C THR A 544 -36.37 4.47 29.86
N GLU A 545 -36.72 3.52 28.98
CA GLU A 545 -38.08 3.28 28.49
C GLU A 545 -38.72 4.52 27.84
N PHE A 546 -37.90 5.36 27.20
CA PHE A 546 -38.38 6.58 26.54
C PHE A 546 -39.39 6.29 25.43
N MET A 547 -39.24 5.15 24.74
CA MET A 547 -40.18 4.66 23.72
C MET A 547 -40.68 3.25 24.09
N PRO A 548 -41.83 3.14 24.74
CA PRO A 548 -42.37 1.85 25.20
C PRO A 548 -42.62 0.84 24.07
N GLU A 549 -43.02 1.33 22.89
CA GLU A 549 -43.29 0.50 21.69
C GLU A 549 -42.05 -0.30 21.25
N ILE A 550 -40.86 0.33 21.29
CA ILE A 550 -39.60 -0.33 20.94
C ILE A 550 -39.23 -1.38 22.00
N ASN A 551 -39.50 -1.09 23.27
CA ASN A 551 -39.22 -2.02 24.36
C ASN A 551 -40.10 -3.26 24.28
N GLU A 552 -41.38 -3.09 23.96
CA GLU A 552 -42.30 -4.21 23.75
C GLU A 552 -41.89 -5.04 22.52
N ALA A 553 -41.52 -4.39 21.41
CA ALA A 553 -41.02 -5.07 20.21
C ALA A 553 -39.74 -5.88 20.46
N MET A 554 -38.85 -5.40 21.35
CA MET A 554 -37.62 -6.08 21.76
C MET A 554 -37.84 -7.07 22.92
N GLN A 555 -39.09 -7.25 23.38
CA GLN A 555 -39.47 -8.12 24.49
C GLN A 555 -38.74 -7.79 25.80
N PHE A 556 -38.53 -6.49 26.06
CA PHE A 556 -37.99 -5.99 27.32
C PHE A 556 -39.08 -5.91 28.39
N VAL A 557 -38.74 -6.32 29.60
CA VAL A 557 -39.66 -6.29 30.76
C VAL A 557 -39.72 -4.88 31.33
N PRO A 558 -40.91 -4.37 31.68
CA PRO A 558 -41.04 -3.05 32.31
C PRO A 558 -40.27 -2.98 33.64
N MET A 559 -39.51 -1.90 33.80
CA MET A 559 -38.57 -1.70 34.90
C MET A 559 -39.08 -0.66 35.90
N THR A 560 -38.75 -0.85 37.18
CA THR A 560 -39.02 0.17 38.21
C THR A 560 -38.16 1.42 37.97
N THR A 561 -38.65 2.59 38.37
CA THR A 561 -37.90 3.85 38.21
C THR A 561 -36.53 3.81 38.87
N ASP A 562 -36.43 3.19 40.06
CA ASP A 562 -35.15 3.01 40.76
C ASP A 562 -34.17 2.17 39.94
N PHE A 563 -34.63 1.04 39.39
CA PHE A 563 -33.80 0.17 38.57
C PHE A 563 -33.35 0.85 37.27
N LYS A 564 -34.22 1.63 36.62
CA LYS A 564 -33.86 2.41 35.43
C LYS A 564 -32.72 3.39 35.69
N VAL A 565 -32.81 4.15 36.78
CA VAL A 565 -31.75 5.10 37.17
C VAL A 565 -30.43 4.38 37.45
N LYS A 566 -30.47 3.24 38.16
CA LYS A 566 -29.29 2.41 38.42
C LYS A 566 -28.68 1.84 37.14
N LEU A 567 -29.50 1.30 36.23
CA LEU A 567 -29.04 0.73 34.97
C LEU A 567 -28.42 1.78 34.05
N THR A 568 -29.12 2.89 33.81
CA THR A 568 -28.61 3.99 32.98
C THR A 568 -27.37 4.63 33.61
N GLY A 569 -27.35 4.81 34.94
CA GLY A 569 -26.17 5.31 35.66
C GLY A 569 -24.96 4.38 35.51
N CYS A 570 -25.18 3.07 35.58
CA CYS A 570 -24.14 2.06 35.38
C CYS A 570 -23.56 2.10 33.96
N ILE A 571 -24.42 2.22 32.94
CA ILE A 571 -24.01 2.36 31.53
C ILE A 571 -23.11 3.58 31.33
N LEU A 572 -23.50 4.74 31.88
CA LEU A 572 -22.71 5.98 31.74
C LEU A 572 -21.38 5.91 32.50
N LEU A 573 -21.40 5.31 33.70
CA LEU A 573 -20.20 5.11 34.51
C LEU A 573 -19.23 4.13 33.85
N ASP A 574 -19.72 3.03 33.27
CA ASP A 574 -18.91 2.07 32.52
C ASP A 574 -18.16 2.76 31.37
N LEU A 575 -18.87 3.53 30.54
CA LEU A 575 -18.29 4.28 29.43
C LEU A 575 -17.25 5.31 29.92
N GLY A 576 -17.56 6.07 30.96
CA GLY A 576 -16.65 7.07 31.51
C GLY A 576 -15.38 6.46 32.13
N ALA A 577 -15.52 5.37 32.88
CA ALA A 577 -14.40 4.70 33.53
C ALA A 577 -13.49 3.99 32.53
N THR A 578 -14.05 3.27 31.54
CA THR A 578 -13.28 2.62 30.48
C THR A 578 -12.52 3.63 29.62
N TRP A 579 -13.15 4.76 29.30
CA TRP A 579 -12.50 5.87 28.60
C TRP A 579 -11.34 6.48 29.40
N ALA A 580 -11.52 6.70 30.70
CA ALA A 580 -10.47 7.22 31.58
C ALA A 580 -9.27 6.26 31.68
N ILE A 581 -9.52 4.96 31.86
CA ILE A 581 -8.47 3.92 31.88
C ILE A 581 -7.66 3.94 30.60
N GLU A 582 -8.34 4.01 29.45
CA GLU A 582 -7.67 4.03 28.15
C GLU A 582 -6.73 5.24 28.00
N ILE A 583 -7.20 6.43 28.36
CA ILE A 583 -6.42 7.66 28.26
C ILE A 583 -5.20 7.62 29.19
N VAL A 584 -5.40 7.20 30.44
CA VAL A 584 -4.32 7.13 31.44
C VAL A 584 -3.25 6.16 30.97
N LEU A 585 -3.64 4.95 30.56
CA LEU A 585 -2.68 3.95 30.11
C LEU A 585 -1.97 4.35 28.82
N LYS A 586 -2.68 4.99 27.89
CA LYS A 586 -2.08 5.53 26.68
C LYS A 586 -1.05 6.62 27.01
N HIS A 587 -1.35 7.53 27.93
CA HIS A 587 -0.43 8.60 28.32
C HIS A 587 0.85 8.05 28.97
N PHE A 588 0.74 7.11 29.91
CA PHE A 588 1.91 6.63 30.66
C PHE A 588 2.74 5.56 29.94
N PHE A 589 2.10 4.70 29.14
CA PHE A 589 2.77 3.49 28.62
C PHE A 589 2.96 3.46 27.10
N HIS A 590 2.37 4.41 26.34
CA HIS A 590 2.54 4.43 24.89
C HIS A 590 3.91 4.98 24.44
N GLU A 591 4.46 5.97 25.15
CA GLU A 591 5.68 6.70 24.73
C GLU A 591 7.00 5.97 25.03
N LEU A 592 7.00 4.96 25.91
CA LEU A 592 8.21 4.30 26.39
C LEU A 592 9.04 3.60 25.29
N ARG A 593 8.50 3.41 24.08
CA ARG A 593 9.18 2.72 22.96
C ARG A 593 9.66 3.63 21.82
N CYS A 594 9.10 4.83 21.67
CA CYS A 594 9.50 5.72 20.56
C CYS A 594 10.90 6.35 20.76
N ARG A 595 11.48 6.26 21.96
CA ARG A 595 12.82 6.81 22.27
C ARG A 595 13.99 5.84 22.08
N GLY A 596 13.75 4.53 21.94
CA GLY A 596 14.81 3.51 22.04
C GLY A 596 15.44 3.01 20.74
N HIS A 597 14.88 3.35 19.57
CA HIS A 597 15.30 2.81 18.27
C HIS A 597 15.31 3.87 17.15
N CYS A 598 15.74 5.09 17.47
CA CYS A 598 16.11 6.08 16.46
C CYS A 598 17.54 5.81 15.99
#